data_AF-A0A8H5AR49-F1
#
_entry.id   AF-A0A8H5AR49-F1
#
_cell.length_a   1.000
_cell.length_b   1.000
_cell.length_c   1.000
_cell.angle_alpha   90.00
_cell.angle_beta   90.00
_cell.angle_gamma   90.00
#
_symmetry.space_group_name_H-M   'P 1'
#
loop_
_entity.id
_entity.type
_entity.pdbx_description
1 polymer ?
#
loop_
_entity_poly.entity_id
_entity_poly.type
_entity_poly.pdbx_seq_one_letter_code
_entity_poly.pdbx_strand_id
1 'polypeptide(L)'
;MIAITSGLNTPPIRRLKRTWEQVGQRYMAQFGACEMTIDSNKNFTKYRQLMASVNPPCVPFIGVFLSTLQFIQDGNPDNLPGGLINFRKRQKASEVISDIKRWQTQSFNLQPLPLVLGFIEESLNQFSDTRASSDHFWALSLEREPREREDEKMARLLQESGFL
;
A
#
# COMPACT_ATOMS: atom_id res chain seq x y z
N MET A 1 2.77 4.30 5.73
CA MET A 1 1.92 3.13 6.04
C MET A 1 1.70 2.26 4.80
N ILE A 2 0.95 2.72 3.79
CA ILE A 2 0.60 1.89 2.62
C ILE A 2 1.80 1.26 1.92
N ALA A 3 2.84 2.03 1.57
CA ALA A 3 4.00 1.48 0.86
C ALA A 3 4.65 0.28 1.59
N ILE A 4 4.83 0.38 2.91
CA ILE A 4 5.39 -0.70 3.74
C ILE A 4 4.43 -1.88 3.81
N THR A 5 3.15 -1.63 4.10
CA THR A 5 2.16 -2.69 4.22
C THR A 5 1.95 -3.44 2.90
N SER A 6 1.89 -2.73 1.78
CA SER A 6 1.82 -3.32 0.44
C SER A 6 3.08 -4.10 0.10
N GLY A 7 4.27 -3.57 0.44
CA GLY A 7 5.54 -4.27 0.27
C GLY A 7 5.59 -5.60 1.02
N LEU A 8 5.24 -5.60 2.31
CA LEU A 8 5.14 -6.81 3.14
C LEU A 8 4.08 -7.80 2.64
N ASN A 9 3.07 -7.30 1.93
CA ASN A 9 2.02 -8.09 1.28
C ASN A 9 2.41 -8.68 -0.09
N THR A 10 3.58 -8.33 -0.62
CA THR A 10 4.02 -8.87 -1.92
C THR A 10 4.22 -10.40 -1.84
N PRO A 11 3.99 -11.13 -2.95
CA PRO A 11 4.21 -12.58 -3.01
C PRO A 11 5.56 -13.08 -2.48
N PRO A 12 6.73 -12.47 -2.81
CA PRO A 12 8.02 -12.94 -2.29
C PRO A 12 8.15 -12.85 -0.77
N ILE A 13 7.45 -11.93 -0.09
CA ILE A 13 7.51 -11.80 1.37
C ILE A 13 6.42 -12.64 2.04
N ARG A 14 5.18 -12.59 1.53
CA ARG A 14 4.05 -13.31 2.15
C ARG A 14 4.19 -14.82 2.19
N ARG A 15 4.92 -15.40 1.24
CA ARG A 15 5.13 -16.84 1.18
C ARG A 15 6.07 -17.39 2.25
N LEU A 16 6.85 -16.54 2.93
CA LEU A 16 7.88 -16.92 3.90
C LEU A 16 7.26 -17.33 5.25
N LYS A 17 6.50 -18.44 5.25
CA LYS A 17 5.69 -18.87 6.40
C LYS A 17 6.53 -19.05 7.66
N ARG A 18 7.72 -19.65 7.56
CA ARG A 18 8.59 -19.93 8.72
C ARG A 18 9.13 -18.63 9.31
N THR A 19 9.43 -17.64 8.46
CA THR A 19 9.82 -16.30 8.90
C THR A 19 8.66 -15.60 9.61
N TRP A 20 7.44 -15.67 9.07
CA TRP A 20 6.26 -15.06 9.69
C TRP A 20 5.89 -15.70 11.05
N GLU A 21 6.09 -17.01 11.21
CA GLU A 21 5.88 -17.72 12.49
C GLU A 21 6.80 -17.22 13.62
N GLN A 22 7.97 -16.65 13.28
CA GLN A 22 8.90 -16.07 14.24
C GLN A 22 8.54 -14.63 14.66
N VAL A 23 7.60 -13.99 13.96
CA VAL A 23 7.17 -12.63 14.29
C VAL A 23 6.20 -12.68 15.48
N GLY A 24 6.51 -11.96 16.55
CA GLY A 24 5.68 -11.93 17.74
C GLY A 24 4.22 -11.48 17.47
N GLN A 25 3.28 -12.13 18.15
CA GLN A 25 1.82 -11.89 18.05
C GLN A 25 1.44 -10.41 18.13
N ARG A 26 2.09 -9.63 19.01
CA ARG A 26 1.86 -8.18 19.15
C ARG A 26 2.12 -7.43 17.84
N TYR A 27 3.22 -7.73 17.16
CA TYR A 27 3.58 -7.07 15.90
C TYR A 27 2.69 -7.53 14.75
N MET A 28 2.31 -8.82 14.74
CA MET A 28 1.32 -9.35 13.79
C MET A 28 -0.04 -8.65 13.94
N ALA A 29 -0.49 -8.39 15.16
CA ALA A 29 -1.73 -7.64 15.41
C ALA A 29 -1.63 -6.19 14.95
N GLN A 30 -0.50 -5.51 15.20
CA GLN A 30 -0.26 -4.15 14.70
C GLN A 30 -0.25 -4.10 13.17
N PHE A 31 0.39 -5.09 12.53
CA PHE A 31 0.43 -5.20 11.09
C PHE A 31 -0.99 -5.41 10.51
N GLY A 32 -1.77 -6.34 11.09
CA GLY A 32 -3.17 -6.55 10.70
C GLY A 32 -4.04 -5.30 10.86
N ALA A 33 -3.83 -4.50 11.91
CA ALA A 33 -4.54 -3.23 12.07
C ALA A 33 -4.20 -2.22 10.95
N CYS A 34 -2.93 -2.15 10.53
CA CYS A 34 -2.52 -1.36 9.37
C CYS A 34 -3.20 -1.86 8.09
N GLU A 35 -3.22 -3.17 7.85
CA GLU A 35 -3.91 -3.78 6.71
C GLU A 35 -5.40 -3.43 6.66
N MET A 36 -6.09 -3.59 7.79
CA MET A 36 -7.51 -3.25 7.91
C MET A 36 -7.78 -1.78 7.66
N THR A 37 -6.85 -0.89 8.00
CA THR A 37 -7.00 0.55 7.80
C THR A 37 -6.90 0.92 6.32
N ILE A 38 -5.97 0.28 5.59
CA ILE A 38 -5.68 0.58 4.18
C ILE A 38 -6.46 -0.30 3.21
N ASP A 39 -7.37 -1.13 3.71
CA ASP A 39 -8.20 -2.00 2.91
C ASP A 39 -8.94 -1.19 1.84
N SER A 40 -8.70 -1.55 0.57
CA SER A 40 -9.30 -0.91 -0.59
C SER A 40 -10.75 -1.36 -0.80
N ASN A 41 -11.19 -2.43 -0.13
CA ASN A 41 -12.58 -2.86 -0.12
C ASN A 41 -13.49 -1.69 0.28
N LYS A 42 -14.59 -1.50 -0.47
CA LYS A 42 -15.50 -0.37 -0.29
C LYS A 42 -14.79 0.99 -0.43
N ASN A 43 -13.89 1.15 -1.40
CA ASN A 43 -13.26 2.43 -1.78
C ASN A 43 -12.55 3.13 -0.60
N PHE A 44 -11.72 2.38 0.13
CA PHE A 44 -10.90 2.92 1.22
C PHE A 44 -11.71 3.58 2.35
N THR A 45 -12.91 3.07 2.68
CA THR A 45 -13.82 3.70 3.65
C THR A 45 -13.16 4.01 5.01
N LYS A 46 -12.46 3.02 5.59
CA LYS A 46 -11.78 3.18 6.90
C LYS A 46 -10.66 4.21 6.83
N TYR A 47 -9.85 4.15 5.78
CA TYR A 47 -8.81 5.15 5.51
C TYR A 47 -9.40 6.56 5.36
N ARG A 48 -10.51 6.73 4.63
CA ARG A 48 -11.19 8.02 4.47
C ARG A 48 -11.74 8.54 5.80
N GLN A 49 -12.32 7.67 6.63
CA GLN A 49 -12.77 8.02 7.98
C GLN A 49 -11.60 8.48 8.87
N LEU A 50 -10.46 7.80 8.81
CA LEU A 50 -9.25 8.21 9.51
C LEU A 50 -8.76 9.58 9.02
N MET A 51 -8.72 9.80 7.70
CA MET A 51 -8.29 11.10 7.16
C MET A 51 -9.23 12.25 7.55
N ALA A 52 -10.51 11.99 7.78
CA ALA A 52 -11.45 13.00 8.25
C ALA A 52 -11.18 13.47 9.69
N SER A 53 -10.53 12.65 10.53
CA SER A 53 -10.16 13.01 11.91
C SER A 53 -8.73 13.56 12.06
N VAL A 54 -7.93 13.53 10.99
CA VAL A 54 -6.54 13.99 11.00
C VAL A 54 -6.46 15.45 10.58
N ASN A 55 -5.61 16.21 11.28
CA ASN A 55 -5.21 17.56 10.87
C ASN A 55 -3.80 17.53 10.28
N PRO A 56 -3.45 18.44 9.34
CA PRO A 56 -2.07 18.59 8.87
C PRO A 56 -1.06 18.82 10.01
N PRO A 57 0.23 18.46 9.84
CA PRO A 57 0.82 17.89 8.63
C PRO A 57 0.58 16.38 8.49
N CYS A 58 0.25 15.92 7.28
CA CYS A 58 0.05 14.51 6.96
C CYS A 58 0.44 14.25 5.50
N VAL A 59 0.94 13.06 5.19
CA VAL A 59 1.13 12.60 3.81
C VAL A 59 0.04 11.57 3.49
N PRO A 60 -1.07 11.98 2.83
CA PRO A 60 -2.11 11.05 2.48
C PRO A 60 -1.72 10.22 1.25
N PHE A 61 -2.35 9.06 1.09
CA PHE A 61 -2.18 8.22 -0.08
C PHE A 61 -2.82 8.84 -1.32
N ILE A 62 -1.98 9.25 -2.27
CA ILE A 62 -2.40 9.94 -3.48
C ILE A 62 -3.36 9.11 -4.34
N GLY A 63 -3.22 7.78 -4.34
CA GLY A 63 -4.06 6.87 -5.13
C GLY A 63 -5.55 7.04 -4.86
N VAL A 64 -5.94 7.32 -3.61
CA VAL A 64 -7.35 7.55 -3.23
C VAL A 64 -7.94 8.78 -3.93
N PHE A 65 -7.17 9.86 -4.05
CA PHE A 65 -7.60 11.07 -4.76
C PHE A 65 -7.63 10.85 -6.27
N LEU A 66 -6.61 10.17 -6.82
CA LEU A 66 -6.54 9.87 -8.25
C LEU A 66 -7.71 8.98 -8.69
N SER A 67 -8.05 7.95 -7.93
CA SER A 67 -9.24 7.12 -8.21
C SER A 67 -10.53 7.93 -8.15
N THR A 68 -10.65 8.89 -7.23
CA THR A 68 -11.83 9.79 -7.18
C THR A 68 -11.88 10.73 -8.39
N LEU A 69 -10.74 11.31 -8.81
CA LEU A 69 -10.66 12.12 -10.02
C LEU A 69 -11.02 11.33 -11.27
N GLN A 70 -10.52 10.10 -11.39
CA GLN A 70 -10.86 9.18 -12.48
C GLN A 70 -12.37 8.89 -12.50
N PHE A 71 -12.97 8.59 -11.35
CA PHE A 71 -14.43 8.37 -11.27
C PHE A 71 -15.24 9.60 -11.70
N ILE A 72 -14.80 10.80 -11.32
CA ILE A 72 -15.43 12.06 -11.77
C ILE A 72 -15.29 12.22 -13.29
N GLN A 73 -14.10 11.92 -13.82
CA GLN A 73 -13.76 12.06 -15.23
C GLN A 73 -14.61 11.12 -16.10
N ASP A 74 -14.71 9.85 -15.72
CA ASP A 74 -15.38 8.80 -16.49
C ASP A 74 -16.90 8.84 -16.28
N GLY A 75 -17.37 9.26 -15.09
CA GLY A 75 -18.78 9.25 -14.74
C GLY A 75 -19.58 10.48 -15.20
N ASN A 76 -18.93 11.54 -15.72
CA ASN A 76 -19.61 12.78 -16.11
C ASN A 76 -19.05 13.34 -17.42
N PRO A 77 -19.88 13.77 -18.39
CA PRO A 77 -19.40 14.41 -19.61
C PRO A 77 -18.84 15.80 -19.31
N ASP A 78 -17.85 16.23 -20.11
CA ASP A 78 -17.24 17.56 -19.99
C ASP A 78 -18.18 18.70 -20.38
N ASN A 79 -19.09 18.42 -21.32
CA ASN A 79 -20.09 19.35 -21.80
C ASN A 79 -21.50 18.74 -21.67
N LEU A 80 -22.47 19.60 -21.40
CA LEU A 80 -23.89 19.31 -21.46
C LEU A 80 -24.40 19.44 -22.91
N PRO A 81 -25.64 19.00 -23.21
CA PRO A 81 -26.24 19.24 -24.52
C PRO A 81 -26.19 20.72 -24.93
N GLY A 82 -25.94 20.97 -26.22
CA GLY A 82 -25.73 22.33 -26.73
C GLY A 82 -24.31 22.88 -26.50
N GLY A 83 -23.35 22.04 -26.10
CA GLY A 83 -21.94 22.42 -25.97
C GLY A 83 -21.59 23.20 -24.70
N LEU A 84 -22.55 23.38 -23.77
CA LEU A 84 -22.35 24.12 -22.53
C LEU A 84 -21.39 23.38 -21.59
N ILE A 85 -20.53 24.09 -20.87
CA ILE A 85 -19.59 23.48 -19.93
C ILE A 85 -20.34 22.85 -18.76
N ASN A 86 -19.99 21.61 -18.40
CA ASN A 86 -20.52 20.95 -17.20
C ASN A 86 -19.79 21.45 -15.94
N PHE A 87 -20.21 22.60 -15.40
CA PHE A 87 -19.61 23.18 -14.19
C PHE A 87 -19.70 22.26 -12.96
N ARG A 88 -20.70 21.38 -12.88
CA ARG A 88 -20.81 20.41 -11.78
C ARG A 88 -19.66 19.41 -11.77
N LYS A 89 -19.24 18.94 -12.95
CA LYS A 89 -18.04 18.10 -13.09
C LYS A 89 -16.79 18.86 -12.65
N ARG A 90 -16.64 20.12 -13.11
CA ARG A 90 -15.50 20.97 -12.77
C ARG A 90 -15.42 21.25 -11.27
N GLN A 91 -16.55 21.51 -10.62
CA GLN A 91 -16.64 21.74 -9.18
C GLN A 91 -16.20 20.52 -8.38
N LYS A 92 -16.72 19.32 -8.69
CA LYS A 92 -16.30 18.07 -8.02
C LYS A 92 -14.80 17.83 -8.14
N ALA A 93 -14.22 18.03 -9.32
CA ALA A 93 -12.78 17.89 -9.51
C ALA A 93 -11.99 18.94 -8.70
N SER A 94 -12.48 20.18 -8.67
CA SER A 94 -11.88 21.27 -7.89
C SER A 94 -11.89 21.01 -6.39
N GLU A 95 -12.95 20.41 -5.84
CA GLU A 95 -13.04 20.01 -4.42
C GLU A 95 -11.93 19.01 -4.07
N VAL A 96 -11.72 17.99 -4.90
CA VAL A 96 -10.65 16.99 -4.69
C VAL A 96 -9.26 17.63 -4.75
N ILE A 97 -9.02 18.50 -5.74
CA ILE A 97 -7.74 19.22 -5.86
C ILE A 97 -7.50 20.15 -4.66
N SER A 98 -8.55 20.81 -4.18
CA SER A 98 -8.47 21.69 -3.02
C SER A 98 -8.11 20.93 -1.75
N ASP A 99 -8.64 19.72 -1.58
CA ASP A 99 -8.26 18.85 -0.46
C ASP A 99 -6.81 18.38 -0.58
N ILE A 100 -6.32 18.02 -1.78
CA ILE A 100 -4.88 17.74 -1.99
C ILE A 100 -4.02 18.94 -1.55
N LYS A 101 -4.39 20.16 -1.97
CA LYS A 101 -3.69 21.39 -1.60
C LYS A 101 -3.71 21.63 -0.10
N ARG A 102 -4.81 21.33 0.58
CA ARG A 102 -4.92 21.45 2.05
C ARG A 102 -3.82 20.67 2.77
N TRP A 103 -3.52 19.44 2.33
CA TRP A 103 -2.47 18.62 2.94
C TRP A 103 -1.05 19.14 2.70
N GLN A 104 -0.87 20.05 1.73
CA GLN A 104 0.40 20.70 1.43
C GLN A 104 0.59 22.03 2.16
N THR A 105 -0.42 22.53 2.90
CA THR A 105 -0.37 23.86 3.55
C THR A 105 0.57 23.92 4.75
N GLN A 106 0.85 22.78 5.39
CA GLN A 106 1.65 22.71 6.61
C GLN A 106 2.78 21.70 6.43
N SER A 107 4.02 22.14 6.68
CA SER A 107 5.19 21.29 6.68
C SER A 107 5.30 20.50 8.00
N PHE A 108 6.00 19.38 7.93
CA PHE A 108 6.42 18.66 9.14
C PHE A 108 7.49 19.46 9.88
N ASN A 109 7.40 19.49 11.21
CA ASN A 109 8.47 20.02 12.06
C ASN A 109 9.55 18.94 12.28
N LEU A 110 10.20 18.53 11.20
CA LEU A 110 11.27 17.54 11.20
C LEU A 110 12.54 18.19 10.66
N GLN A 111 13.68 17.85 11.25
CA GLN A 111 14.99 18.28 10.76
C GLN A 111 15.57 17.18 9.85
N PRO A 112 16.04 17.51 8.64
CA PRO A 112 16.65 16.54 7.76
C PRO A 112 17.97 16.06 8.33
N LEU A 113 18.22 14.74 8.25
CA LEU A 113 19.51 14.15 8.56
C LEU A 113 20.15 13.70 7.24
N PRO A 114 21.13 14.44 6.68
CA PRO A 114 21.67 14.16 5.35
C PRO A 114 22.18 12.73 5.17
N LEU A 115 22.83 12.17 6.20
CA LEU A 115 23.33 10.79 6.15
C LEU A 115 22.21 9.76 6.02
N VAL A 116 21.10 9.96 6.74
CA VAL A 116 19.94 9.05 6.69
C VAL A 116 19.23 9.20 5.35
N LEU A 117 19.09 10.42 4.85
CA LEU A 117 18.49 10.68 3.54
C LEU A 117 19.31 10.05 2.42
N GLY A 118 20.62 10.26 2.40
CA GLY A 118 21.53 9.65 1.42
C GLY A 118 21.43 8.13 1.43
N PHE A 119 21.45 7.51 2.62
CA PHE A 119 21.27 6.05 2.73
C PHE A 119 19.94 5.56 2.14
N ILE A 120 18.83 6.27 2.42
CA ILE A 120 17.50 5.89 1.90
C ILE A 120 17.47 6.04 0.37
N GLU A 121 17.97 7.15 -0.17
CA GLU A 121 18.01 7.41 -1.62
C GLU A 121 18.87 6.39 -2.35
N GLU A 122 20.08 6.13 -1.86
CA GLU A 122 20.99 5.12 -2.41
C GLU A 122 20.38 3.72 -2.36
N SER A 123 19.71 3.36 -1.26
CA SER A 123 19.04 2.06 -1.11
C SER A 123 17.87 1.89 -2.08
N LEU A 124 17.07 2.94 -2.28
CA LEU A 124 15.91 2.89 -3.18
C LEU A 124 16.32 2.91 -4.66
N ASN A 125 17.36 3.67 -5.01
CA ASN A 125 17.82 3.79 -6.40
C ASN A 125 18.33 2.46 -6.98
N GLN A 126 18.82 1.55 -6.13
CA GLN A 126 19.21 0.18 -6.52
C GLN A 126 18.06 -0.63 -7.12
N PHE A 127 16.81 -0.29 -6.81
CA PHE A 127 15.61 -1.02 -7.23
C PHE A 127 14.70 -0.20 -8.16
N SER A 128 15.28 0.75 -8.90
CA SER A 128 14.56 1.62 -9.84
C SER A 128 13.90 0.87 -11.01
N ASP A 129 14.44 -0.27 -11.43
CA ASP A 129 13.77 -1.19 -12.37
C ASP A 129 12.86 -2.15 -11.60
N THR A 130 11.57 -1.80 -11.57
CA THR A 130 10.53 -2.59 -10.88
C THR A 130 10.45 -4.03 -11.34
N ARG A 131 10.65 -4.31 -12.64
CA ARG A 131 10.47 -5.66 -13.18
C ARG A 131 11.65 -6.54 -12.82
N ALA A 132 12.88 -6.05 -13.06
CA ALA A 132 14.08 -6.77 -12.67
C ALA A 132 14.12 -7.03 -11.15
N SER A 133 13.67 -6.04 -10.35
CA SER A 133 13.60 -6.17 -8.89
C SER A 133 12.59 -7.24 -8.45
N SER A 134 11.42 -7.32 -9.08
CA SER A 134 10.39 -8.31 -8.72
C SER A 134 10.86 -9.76 -8.94
N ASP A 135 11.46 -10.05 -10.08
CA ASP A 135 11.97 -11.39 -10.39
C ASP A 135 13.13 -11.76 -9.45
N HIS A 136 14.01 -10.81 -9.16
CA HIS A 136 15.09 -10.97 -8.19
C HIS A 136 14.57 -11.29 -6.78
N PHE A 137 13.59 -10.53 -6.27
CA PHE A 137 13.00 -10.77 -4.95
C PHE A 137 12.29 -12.12 -4.86
N TRP A 138 11.65 -12.55 -5.94
CA TRP A 138 11.03 -13.86 -6.02
C TRP A 138 12.06 -14.99 -5.94
N ALA A 139 13.15 -14.90 -6.71
CA ALA A 139 14.24 -15.87 -6.65
C ALA A 139 14.87 -15.94 -5.25
N LEU A 140 15.17 -14.78 -4.65
CA LEU A 140 15.73 -14.71 -3.29
C LEU A 140 14.78 -15.31 -2.25
N SER A 141 13.47 -15.06 -2.37
CA SER A 141 12.46 -15.68 -1.50
C SER A 141 12.49 -17.20 -1.58
N LEU A 142 12.58 -17.76 -2.79
CA LEU A 142 12.67 -19.21 -3.00
C LEU A 142 13.96 -19.82 -2.47
N GLU A 143 15.07 -19.09 -2.55
CA GLU A 143 16.34 -19.50 -1.94
C GLU A 143 16.25 -19.54 -0.41
N ARG A 144 15.61 -18.54 0.21
CA ARG A 144 15.49 -18.43 1.67
C ARG A 144 14.53 -19.44 2.28
N GLU A 145 13.37 -19.63 1.65
CA GLU A 145 12.43 -20.69 2.02
C GLU A 145 12.02 -21.43 0.75
N PRO A 146 12.63 -22.59 0.43
CA PRO A 146 12.23 -23.42 -0.70
C PRO A 146 10.76 -23.84 -0.60
N ARG A 147 10.14 -24.16 -1.74
CA ARG A 147 8.80 -24.76 -1.71
C ARG A 147 8.90 -26.13 -1.06
N GLU A 148 8.07 -26.40 -0.05
CA GLU A 148 7.89 -27.74 0.50
C GLU A 148 7.54 -28.69 -0.65
N ARG A 149 8.25 -29.81 -0.74
CA ARG A 149 7.86 -30.88 -1.65
C ARG A 149 6.55 -31.48 -1.16
N GLU A 150 5.67 -31.88 -2.09
CA GLU A 150 4.37 -32.50 -1.76
C GLU A 150 4.53 -33.66 -0.76
N ASP A 151 5.59 -34.44 -0.90
CA ASP A 151 5.92 -35.57 -0.02
C ASP A 151 6.26 -35.13 1.42
N GLU A 152 6.98 -34.01 1.57
CA GLU A 152 7.33 -33.43 2.87
C GLU A 152 6.11 -32.83 3.56
N LYS A 153 5.23 -32.19 2.77
CA LYS A 153 3.96 -31.66 3.23
C LYS A 153 3.02 -32.78 3.69
N MET A 154 2.95 -33.89 2.94
CA MET A 154 2.18 -35.07 3.31
C MET A 154 2.75 -35.75 4.56
N ALA A 155 4.07 -35.88 4.67
CA ALA A 155 4.72 -36.43 5.86
C ALA A 155 4.42 -35.58 7.11
N ARG A 156 4.49 -34.24 7.00
CA ARG A 156 4.14 -33.32 8.10
C ARG A 156 2.67 -33.43 8.50
N LEU A 157 1.75 -33.46 7.54
CA LEU A 157 0.32 -33.62 7.81
C LEU A 157 -0.01 -34.96 8.47
N LEU A 158 0.67 -36.04 8.08
CA LEU A 158 0.54 -37.36 8.70
C LEU A 158 1.05 -37.37 10.15
N GLN A 159 2.15 -36.65 10.42
CA GLN A 159 2.71 -36.51 11.76
C GLN A 159 1.84 -35.63 12.68
N GLU A 160 1.32 -34.50 12.16
CA GLU A 160 0.42 -33.60 12.90
C GLU A 160 -0.97 -34.21 13.14
N SER A 161 -1.42 -35.15 12.31
CA SER A 161 -2.68 -35.89 12.49
C SER A 161 -2.54 -37.15 13.35
N GLY A 162 -1.34 -37.48 13.83
CA GLY A 162 -1.07 -38.64 14.69
C GLY A 162 -1.16 -40.00 13.99
N PHE A 163 -1.02 -40.02 12.66
CA PHE A 163 -0.95 -41.25 11.87
C PHE A 163 0.46 -41.88 11.84
N LEU A 164 1.48 -41.13 12.31
CA LEU A 164 2.87 -41.54 12.50
C LEU A 164 3.32 -41.25 13.93
#